data_AF-A0A968LPT9-F1
#
_entry.id   AF-A0A968LPT9-F1
#
_cell.length_a   1.000
_cell.length_b   1.000
_cell.length_c   1.000
_cell.angle_alpha   90.00
_cell.angle_beta   90.00
_cell.angle_gamma   90.00
#
_symmetry.space_group_name_H-M   'P 1'
#
loop_
_entity.id
_entity.type
_entity.pdbx_description
1 polymer ?
#
loop_
_entity_poly.entity_id
_entity_poly.type
_entity_poly.pdbx_seq_one_letter_code
_entity_poly.pdbx_strand_id
1 'polypeptide(L)' 'LHGSTAAGHRGLEVGVGDLVTLFGATQITAQHVADWAGTNSYEILTGIASRVQRLYLEPR' A
#
# COMPACT_ATOMS: atom_id res chain seq x y z
N LEU A 1 -31.68 5.35 -0.92
CA LEU A 1 -31.50 5.50 0.54
C LEU A 1 -30.63 4.35 1.06
N HIS A 2 -29.31 4.49 0.93
CA HIS A 2 -28.30 3.80 1.73
C HIS A 2 -27.11 4.76 1.78
N GLY A 3 -27.13 5.65 2.76
CA GLY A 3 -26.04 6.58 3.00
C GLY A 3 -24.85 5.82 3.56
N SER A 4 -23.72 5.88 2.89
CA SER A 4 -22.42 5.58 3.49
C SER A 4 -21.79 6.90 3.88
N THR A 5 -21.98 7.28 5.14
CA THR A 5 -21.25 8.36 5.78
C THR A 5 -19.78 7.97 5.85
N ALA A 6 -18.95 8.52 4.95
CA ALA A 6 -17.50 8.47 5.06
C ALA A 6 -17.06 9.38 6.22
N ALA A 7 -17.04 8.83 7.42
CA ALA A 7 -16.36 9.45 8.55
C ALA A 7 -14.88 9.03 8.52
N GLY A 8 -14.00 9.89 7.99
CA GLY A 8 -12.56 9.65 8.01
C GLY A 8 -11.75 10.90 7.70
N HIS A 9 -11.09 11.46 8.71
CA HIS A 9 -10.13 12.58 8.70
C HIS A 9 -10.39 13.75 7.72
N ARG A 10 -11.04 14.79 8.25
CA ARG A 10 -11.28 16.13 7.66
C ARG A 10 -10.36 16.49 6.47
N GLY A 11 -10.81 16.22 5.24
CA GLY A 11 -10.24 16.78 4.00
C GLY A 11 -9.84 15.79 2.91
N LEU A 12 -9.90 14.48 3.15
CA LEU A 12 -9.60 13.47 2.11
C LEU A 12 -10.90 12.80 1.64
N GLU A 13 -11.19 12.91 0.34
CA GLU A 13 -12.23 12.13 -0.33
C GLU A 13 -11.74 10.69 -0.48
N VAL A 14 -12.15 9.81 0.44
CA VAL A 14 -11.79 8.39 0.46
C VAL A 14 -13.00 7.51 0.73
N GLY A 15 -13.07 6.37 0.05
CA GLY A 15 -14.18 5.41 0.10
C GLY A 15 -13.72 3.96 0.25
N VAL A 16 -14.66 3.10 0.62
CA VAL A 16 -14.43 1.65 0.68
C VAL A 16 -14.23 1.12 -0.74
N GLY A 17 -13.14 0.40 -0.96
CA GLY A 17 -12.79 -0.19 -2.26
C GLY A 17 -11.76 0.62 -3.05
N ASP A 18 -11.35 1.79 -2.55
CA ASP A 18 -10.31 2.58 -3.19
C ASP A 18 -8.96 1.84 -3.21
N LEU A 19 -8.23 1.99 -4.33
CA LEU A 19 -6.90 1.41 -4.48
C LEU A 19 -5.91 2.13 -3.57
N VAL A 20 -5.09 1.35 -2.86
CA VAL A 20 -4.02 1.87 -2.01
C VAL A 20 -2.69 1.24 -2.41
N THR A 21 -1.67 2.08 -2.52
CA THR A 21 -0.28 1.65 -2.68
C THR A 21 0.41 1.69 -1.33
N LEU A 22 0.84 0.54 -0.82
CA LEU A 22 1.58 0.46 0.45
C LEU A 22 3.03 0.94 0.30
N PHE A 23 3.69 0.51 -0.78
CA PHE A 23 5.02 0.97 -1.20
C PHE A 23 5.23 0.68 -2.69
N GLY A 24 6.16 1.39 -3.32
CA GLY A 24 6.32 1.40 -4.78
C GLY A 24 5.50 2.51 -5.44
N ALA A 25 5.71 2.75 -6.73
CA ALA A 25 5.15 3.83 -7.54
C ALA A 25 5.77 5.23 -7.33
N THR A 26 5.71 5.91 -6.17
CA THR A 26 6.14 7.34 -6.14
C THR A 26 6.57 7.98 -4.81
N GLN A 27 6.12 7.53 -3.63
CA GLN A 27 6.38 8.27 -2.37
C GLN A 27 6.97 7.41 -1.24
N ILE A 28 6.41 6.22 -1.01
CA ILE A 28 6.91 5.29 0.01
C ILE A 28 7.66 4.17 -0.70
N THR A 29 8.95 4.06 -0.41
CA THR A 29 9.82 3.01 -0.95
C THR A 29 9.94 1.88 0.05
N ALA A 30 10.39 0.70 -0.40
CA ALA A 30 10.72 -0.39 0.52
C ALA A 30 11.81 0.02 1.54
N GLN A 31 12.69 0.96 1.18
CA GLN A 31 13.69 1.49 2.10
C GLN A 31 13.05 2.34 3.21
N HIS A 32 12.09 3.20 2.89
CA HIS A 32 11.37 3.96 3.92
C HIS A 32 10.69 3.04 4.94
N VAL A 33 10.07 1.96 4.48
CA VAL A 33 9.44 0.96 5.35
C VAL A 33 10.48 0.24 6.21
N ALA A 34 11.63 -0.09 5.63
CA ALA A 34 12.73 -0.72 6.35
C ALA A 34 13.29 0.18 7.46
N ASP A 35 13.47 1.48 7.19
CA ASP A 35 13.96 2.45 8.16
C ASP A 35 13.00 2.58 9.35
N TRP A 36 11.68 2.60 9.11
CA TRP A 36 10.67 2.60 10.18
C TRP A 36 10.64 1.31 10.99
N ALA A 37 10.92 0.17 10.34
CA ALA A 37 10.94 -1.15 10.96
C ALA A 37 12.29 -1.49 11.62
N GLY A 38 13.32 -0.66 11.46
CA GLY A 38 14.67 -0.92 11.97
C GLY A 38 15.38 -2.08 11.25
N THR A 39 15.14 -2.25 9.95
CA THR A 39 15.74 -3.31 9.13
C THR A 39 16.26 -2.77 7.78
N ASN A 40 16.47 -3.64 6.79
CA ASN A 40 16.85 -3.33 5.41
C ASN A 40 15.72 -3.62 4.41
N SER A 41 15.82 -3.04 3.22
CA SER A 41 14.80 -3.19 2.16
C SER A 41 14.66 -4.61 1.62
N TYR A 42 15.69 -5.45 1.72
CA TYR A 42 15.62 -6.84 1.27
C TYR A 42 14.64 -7.64 2.13
N GLU A 43 14.70 -7.49 3.46
CA GLU A 43 13.75 -8.13 4.38
C GLU A 43 12.30 -7.71 4.10
N ILE A 44 12.06 -6.44 3.76
CA ILE A 44 10.72 -5.96 3.37
C ILE A 44 10.24 -6.67 2.10
N LEU A 45 11.09 -6.75 1.08
CA LEU A 45 10.73 -7.37 -0.21
C LEU A 45 10.55 -8.89 -0.10
N THR A 46 11.41 -9.57 0.64
CA THR A 46 11.31 -11.04 0.84
C THR A 46 10.28 -11.43 1.88
N GLY A 47 9.89 -10.50 2.77
CA GLY A 47 8.87 -10.70 3.80
C GLY A 47 7.43 -10.71 3.28
N ILE A 48 7.19 -10.44 2.00
CA ILE A 48 5.86 -10.48 1.39
C ILE A 48 5.33 -11.93 1.40
N ALA A 49 4.38 -12.16 2.31
CA ALA A 49 3.77 -13.47 2.54
C ALA A 49 3.19 -14.12 1.28
N SER A 50 3.18 -15.45 1.24
CA SER A 50 2.67 -16.25 0.12
C SER A 50 1.20 -16.00 -0.21
N ARG A 51 0.39 -15.53 0.76
CA ARG A 51 -1.03 -15.18 0.55
C ARG A 51 -1.23 -13.95 -0.35
N VAL A 52 -0.21 -13.13 -0.57
CA VAL A 52 -0.29 -11.95 -1.43
C VAL A 52 -0.11 -12.41 -2.88
N GLN A 53 -1.16 -12.25 -3.68
CA GLN A 53 -1.14 -12.60 -5.10
C GLN A 53 -0.15 -11.70 -5.85
N ARG A 54 0.68 -12.31 -6.69
CA ARG A 54 1.65 -11.62 -7.55
C ARG A 54 1.02 -11.46 -8.94
N LEU A 55 0.86 -10.23 -9.37
CA LEU A 55 0.40 -9.88 -10.72
C LEU A 55 1.61 -9.37 -11.51
N TYR A 56 1.94 -10.04 -12.61
CA TYR A 56 3.03 -9.64 -13.49
C TYR A 56 2.45 -8.78 -14.61
N LEU A 57 2.84 -7.51 -14.63
CA LEU A 57 2.43 -6.57 -15.66
C LEU A 57 3.44 -6.65 -16.81
N GLU A 58 2.97 -6.96 -18.01
CA GLU A 58 3.80 -6.86 -19.21
C GLU A 58 4.03 -5.37 -19.53
N PRO A 59 5.28 -4.93 -19.76
CA PRO A 59 5.54 -3.61 -20.30
C PRO A 59 4.87 -3.51 -21.67
N ARG A 60 4.07 -2.47 -21.89
CA ARG A 60 3.50 -2.15 -23.20
C ARG A 60 4.53 -1.52 -24.12
#